data_AF-A0A0W7TVJ6-F1
#
_entry.id   AF-A0A0W7TVJ6-F1
#
_cell.length_a   1.000
_cell.length_b   1.000
_cell.length_c   1.000
_cell.angle_alpha   90.00
_cell.angle_beta   90.00
_cell.angle_gamma   90.00
#
_symmetry.space_group_name_H-M   'P 1'
#
loop_
_entity.id
_entity.type
_entity.pdbx_description
1 polymer ?
#
loop_
_entity_poly.entity_id
_entity_poly.type
_entity_poly.pdbx_seq_one_letter_code
_entity_poly.pdbx_strand_id
1 'polypeptide(L)' 'MGAFLAAERIQGCGDPTNTQNVWTANFAEVDVNTITKKLLPYLWVIAVFGVVLSAFLYF' A
#
# COMPACT_ATOMS: atom_id res chain seq x y z
N MET A 1 7.87 10.85 12.96
CA MET A 1 7.65 9.41 12.70
C MET A 1 6.42 9.11 11.84
N GLY A 2 5.32 9.88 11.93
CA GLY A 2 4.07 9.56 11.23
C GLY A 2 4.17 9.39 9.71
N ALA A 3 4.97 10.21 9.03
CA ALA A 3 5.19 10.06 7.60
C ALA A 3 5.89 8.73 7.23
N PHE A 4 6.84 8.27 8.03
CA PHE A 4 7.50 6.97 7.83
C PHE A 4 6.52 5.81 8.02
N LEU A 5 5.71 5.85 9.08
CA LEU A 5 4.71 4.81 9.37
C LEU A 5 3.59 4.78 8.32
N ALA A 6 3.23 5.94 7.75
CA ALA A 6 2.26 6.02 6.66
C ALA A 6 2.81 5.44 5.35
N ALA A 7 4.09 5.68 5.05
CA ALA A 7 4.75 5.13 3.86
C ALA A 7 4.91 3.60 3.92
N GLU A 8 5.16 3.03 5.10
CA GLU A 8 5.24 1.57 5.33
C GLU A 8 3.98 0.84 4.84
N ARG A 9 2.79 1.48 4.96
CA ARG A 9 1.51 0.89 4.52
C ARG A 9 1.46 0.66 3.00
N ILE A 10 2.21 1.43 2.23
CA ILE A 10 2.33 1.23 0.79
C ILE A 10 3.15 -0.04 0.51
N GLN A 11 4.26 -0.26 1.23
CA GLN A 11 5.08 -1.46 1.05
C GLN A 11 4.36 -2.72 1.53
N GLY A 12 3.74 -2.69 2.71
CA GLY A 12 3.12 -3.88 3.31
C GLY A 12 2.07 -4.54 2.40
N CYS A 13 1.20 -3.74 1.79
CA CYS A 13 0.11 -4.24 0.94
C CYS A 13 0.40 -4.16 -0.57
N GLY A 14 1.20 -3.19 -1.02
CA GLY A 14 1.40 -2.90 -2.44
C GLY A 14 2.55 -3.64 -3.10
N ASP A 15 3.45 -4.22 -2.32
CA ASP A 15 4.65 -4.86 -2.85
C ASP A 15 4.30 -6.09 -3.73
N PRO A 16 4.71 -6.10 -5.02
CA PRO A 16 4.50 -7.24 -5.89
C PRO A 16 5.27 -8.50 -5.44
N THR A 17 6.27 -8.38 -4.57
CA THR A 17 7.01 -9.53 -4.03
C THR A 17 6.36 -10.16 -2.80
N ASN A 18 5.26 -9.58 -2.29
CA ASN A 18 4.52 -10.12 -1.17
C ASN A 18 3.82 -11.44 -1.57
N THR A 19 4.05 -12.50 -0.79
CA THR A 19 3.44 -13.82 -0.95
C THR A 19 1.92 -13.77 -1.14
N GLN A 20 1.23 -12.90 -0.40
CA GLN A 20 -0.21 -12.70 -0.56
C GLN A 20 -0.59 -12.23 -1.98
N ASN A 21 0.15 -11.26 -2.53
CA ASN A 21 -0.11 -10.72 -3.86
C ASN A 21 0.24 -11.75 -4.93
N VAL A 22 1.30 -12.54 -4.74
CA VAL A 22 1.66 -13.66 -5.64
C VAL A 22 0.57 -14.73 -5.67
N TRP A 23 0.04 -15.13 -4.52
CA TRP A 23 -1.05 -16.12 -4.47
C TRP A 23 -2.35 -15.60 -5.06
N THR A 24 -2.69 -14.33 -4.78
CA THR A 24 -3.90 -13.70 -5.33
C THR A 24 -3.81 -13.57 -6.85
N ALA A 25 -2.63 -13.20 -7.37
CA ALA A 25 -2.37 -13.12 -8.81
C ALA A 25 -2.48 -14.49 -9.49
N ASN A 26 -1.96 -15.54 -8.87
CA ASN A 26 -2.06 -16.91 -9.38
C ASN A 26 -3.53 -17.37 -9.42
N PHE A 27 -4.28 -17.16 -8.33
CA PHE A 27 -5.70 -17.51 -8.27
C PHE A 27 -6.55 -16.76 -9.30
N ALA A 28 -6.26 -15.47 -9.53
CA ALA A 28 -6.98 -14.65 -10.49
C ALA A 28 -6.43 -14.74 -11.93
N GLU A 29 -5.40 -15.57 -12.17
CA GLU A 29 -4.71 -15.72 -13.46
C GLU A 29 -4.26 -14.38 -14.09
N VAL A 30 -3.78 -13.45 -13.26
CA VAL A 30 -3.26 -12.15 -13.70
C VAL A 30 -1.80 -11.97 -13.30
N ASP A 31 -1.10 -11.05 -13.98
CA ASP A 31 0.24 -10.63 -13.58
C ASP A 31 0.20 -9.88 -12.24
N VAL A 32 1.16 -10.16 -11.35
CA VAL A 32 1.23 -9.54 -10.01
C VAL A 32 1.32 -8.01 -10.09
N ASN A 33 2.00 -7.46 -11.09
CA ASN A 33 2.09 -6.01 -11.29
C ASN A 33 0.74 -5.39 -11.65
N THR A 34 -0.20 -6.17 -12.21
CA THR A 34 -1.57 -5.70 -12.45
C THR A 34 -2.28 -5.41 -11.14
N ILE A 35 -2.07 -6.24 -10.12
CA ILE A 35 -2.60 -6.02 -8.77
C ILE A 35 -1.95 -4.77 -8.17
N THR A 36 -0.62 -4.69 -8.16
CA THR A 36 0.11 -3.53 -7.62
C THR A 36 -0.32 -2.22 -8.27
N LYS A 37 -0.41 -2.15 -9.60
CA LYS A 37 -0.82 -0.92 -10.31
C LYS A 37 -2.24 -0.50 -9.97
N LYS A 38 -3.16 -1.46 -9.77
CA LYS A 38 -4.54 -1.18 -9.35
C LYS A 38 -4.63 -0.75 -7.90
N LEU A 39 -3.76 -1.29 -7.03
CA LEU A 39 -3.76 -1.02 -5.60
C LEU A 39 -3.06 0.29 -5.24
N LEU A 40 -2.05 0.70 -6.01
CA LEU A 40 -1.19 1.86 -5.74
C LEU A 40 -1.97 3.18 -5.49
N PRO A 41 -3.00 3.55 -6.28
CA PRO A 41 -3.75 4.78 -6.02
C PRO A 41 -4.47 4.77 -4.68
N TYR A 42 -5.01 3.62 -4.27
CA TYR A 42 -5.68 3.48 -2.96
C TYR A 42 -4.68 3.61 -1.81
N LEU A 43 -3.50 3.00 -1.95
CA LEU A 43 -2.44 3.08 -0.95
C LEU A 43 -1.90 4.50 -0.78
N TRP A 44 -1.80 5.27 -1.87
CA TRP A 44 -1.43 6.68 -1.81
C TRP A 44 -2.45 7.52 -1.05
N VAL A 45 -3.76 7.31 -1.29
CA VAL A 45 -4.81 8.02 -0.54
C VAL A 45 -4.69 7.72 0.96
N ILE A 46 -4.48 6.46 1.34
CA ILE A 46 -4.29 6.06 2.74
C ILE A 46 -3.03 6.68 3.33
N ALA A 47 -1.91 6.69 2.60
CA ALA A 47 -0.65 7.26 3.06
C ALA A 47 -0.76 8.78 3.28
N VAL A 48 -1.38 9.51 2.36
CA VAL A 48 -1.65 10.95 2.52
C VAL A 48 -2.52 11.20 3.75
N PHE A 49 -3.59 10.42 3.92
CA PHE A 49 -4.47 10.55 5.08
C PHE A 49 -3.71 10.29 6.40
N GLY A 50 -2.87 9.24 6.43
CA GLY A 50 -2.05 8.92 7.60
C GLY A 50 -1.05 10.03 7.97
N VAL A 51 -0.43 10.66 6.97
CA VAL A 51 0.47 11.81 7.17
C VAL A 51 -0.30 13.00 7.74
N VAL A 52 -1.43 13.35 7.13
CA VAL A 52 -2.28 14.48 7.55
C VAL A 52 -2.81 14.28 8.97
N LEU A 53 -3.36 13.09 9.27
CA LEU A 53 -3.87 12.77 10.59
C LEU A 53 -2.75 12.82 11.64
N SER A 54 -1.57 12.26 11.33
CA SER A 54 -0.43 12.35 12.24
C SER A 54 0.02 13.79 12.47
N ALA A 55 -0.10 14.67 11.46
CA ALA A 55 0.25 16.08 11.60
C ALA A 55 -0.77 16.82 12.50
N PHE A 56 -2.04 16.44 12.52
CA PHE A 56 -3.01 17.08 13.41
C PHE A 56 -2.99 16.55 14.86
N LEU A 57 -2.66 15.27 15.06
CA LEU A 57 -2.71 14.65 16.38
C LEU A 57 -1.42 14.79 17.19
N TYR A 58 -0.27 14.90 16.52
CA TYR A 58 1.05 14.78 17.15
C TYR A 58 2.01 15.92 16.81
N PHE A 59 1.50 17.00 16.20
CA PHE A 59 2.21 18.27 16.03
C PHE A 59 1.60 19.30 16.99
#